data_AF-A0A854N1W1-F1
#
_entry.id   AF-A0A854N1W1-F1
#
_cell.length_a   1.000
_cell.length_b   1.000
_cell.length_c   1.000
_cell.angle_alpha   90.00
_cell.angle_beta   90.00
_cell.angle_gamma   90.00
#
_symmetry.space_group_name_H-M   'P 1'
#
loop_
_entity.id
_entity.type
_entity.pdbx_description
1 polymer ?
#
loop_
_entity_poly.entity_id
_entity_poly.type
_entity_poly.pdbx_seq_one_letter_code
_entity_poly.pdbx_strand_id
1 'polypeptide(L)'
;MALNVFKFKKICKDVTLLNFNLLLSIWLGLFLNIGFFKKIHQLTPYNGIKSVLFLGATLVILIAAYNLIFQLINWKWTAKIFAILLIFIGGFSSYFVNTLGVIISPDQIQNMVQT
;
A
#
# COMPACT_ATOMS: atom_id res chain seq x y z
N MET A 1 -2.98 -32.53 6.15
CA MET A 1 -3.04 -31.57 5.03
C MET A 1 -4.46 -31.05 4.77
N ALA A 2 -5.49 -31.90 4.62
CA ALA A 2 -6.88 -31.47 4.38
C ALA A 2 -7.50 -30.60 5.50
N LEU A 3 -7.20 -30.89 6.77
CA LEU A 3 -7.73 -30.15 7.92
C LEU A 3 -7.33 -28.66 7.93
N ASN A 4 -6.12 -28.33 7.46
CA ASN A 4 -5.67 -26.95 7.30
C ASN A 4 -6.38 -26.23 6.15
N VAL A 5 -6.69 -26.94 5.06
CA VAL A 5 -7.40 -26.35 3.91
C VAL A 5 -8.83 -25.95 4.29
N PHE A 6 -9.54 -26.80 5.05
CA PHE A 6 -10.88 -26.46 5.55
C PHE A 6 -10.87 -25.31 6.55
N LYS A 7 -9.87 -25.25 7.43
CA LYS A 7 -9.70 -24.16 8.40
C LYS A 7 -9.42 -22.83 7.69
N PHE A 8 -8.54 -22.83 6.68
CA PHE A 8 -8.23 -21.67 5.85
C PHE A 8 -9.46 -21.18 5.06
N LYS A 9 -10.21 -22.11 4.47
CA LYS A 9 -11.45 -21.80 3.73
C LYS A 9 -12.54 -21.17 4.61
N LYS A 10 -12.62 -21.57 5.89
CA LYS A 10 -13.54 -20.96 6.87
C LYS A 10 -13.11 -19.55 7.27
N ILE A 11 -11.82 -19.34 7.52
CA ILE A 11 -11.25 -18.01 7.82
C ILE A 11 -11.51 -17.03 6.66
N CYS A 12 -11.30 -17.46 5.41
CA CYS A 12 -11.59 -16.63 4.24
C CYS A 12 -13.09 -16.32 4.03
N LYS A 13 -14.00 -17.11 4.63
CA LYS A 13 -15.45 -16.93 4.49
C LYS A 13 -15.99 -15.84 5.43
N ASP A 14 -15.29 -15.58 6.54
CA ASP A 14 -15.75 -14.69 7.62
C ASP A 14 -14.98 -13.34 7.67
N VAL A 15 -14.12 -13.03 6.68
CA VAL A 15 -13.44 -11.73 6.63
C VAL A 15 -14.45 -10.62 6.33
N THR A 16 -14.68 -9.73 7.30
CA THR A 16 -15.52 -8.55 7.10
C THR A 16 -14.85 -7.56 6.15
N LEU A 17 -15.66 -6.76 5.44
CA LEU A 17 -15.15 -5.72 4.55
C LEU A 17 -14.23 -4.74 5.28
N LEU A 18 -14.54 -4.43 6.55
CA LEU A 18 -13.73 -3.58 7.41
C LEU A 18 -12.32 -4.15 7.60
N ASN A 19 -12.23 -5.43 8.00
CA ASN A 19 -10.96 -6.11 8.24
C ASN A 19 -10.17 -6.28 6.94
N PHE A 20 -10.86 -6.56 5.82
CA PHE A 20 -10.25 -6.63 4.50
C PHE A 20 -9.62 -5.30 4.08
N ASN A 21 -10.38 -4.21 4.19
CA ASN A 21 -9.90 -2.87 3.86
C ASN A 21 -8.71 -2.49 4.73
N LEU A 22 -8.78 -2.73 6.04
CA LEU A 22 -7.69 -2.44 6.96
C LEU A 22 -6.41 -3.21 6.61
N LEU A 23 -6.53 -4.51 6.34
CA LEU A 23 -5.39 -5.34 5.94
C LEU A 23 -4.75 -4.84 4.64
N LEU A 24 -5.58 -4.47 3.66
CA LEU A 24 -5.10 -3.89 2.41
C LEU A 24 -4.38 -2.56 2.64
N SER A 25 -4.94 -1.67 3.46
CA SER A 25 -4.33 -0.37 3.79
C SER A 25 -2.98 -0.53 4.49
N ILE A 26 -2.87 -1.48 5.43
CA ILE A 26 -1.60 -1.81 6.08
C ILE A 26 -0.58 -2.31 5.06
N TRP A 27 -0.98 -3.24 4.19
CA TRP A 27 -0.10 -3.81 3.18
C TRP A 27 0.41 -2.76 2.19
N LEU A 28 -0.48 -1.92 1.64
CA LEU A 28 -0.13 -0.83 0.73
C LEU A 28 0.75 0.21 1.43
N GLY A 29 0.38 0.62 2.65
CA GLY A 29 1.09 1.59 3.46
C GLY A 29 2.51 1.16 3.82
N LEU A 30 2.74 -0.13 4.11
CA LEU A 30 4.06 -0.64 4.50
C LEU A 30 4.97 -0.94 3.30
N PHE A 31 4.49 -1.75 2.35
CA PHE A 31 5.38 -2.39 1.38
C PHE A 31 5.53 -1.58 0.09
N LEU A 32 4.46 -0.95 -0.37
CA LEU A 32 4.50 -0.21 -1.64
C LEU A 32 5.03 1.22 -1.49
N ASN A 33 5.14 1.73 -0.26
CA ASN A 33 5.52 3.11 0.01
C ASN A 33 6.94 3.26 0.57
N ILE A 34 7.81 2.26 0.42
CA ILE A 34 9.20 2.31 0.90
C ILE A 34 9.97 3.51 0.32
N GLY A 35 9.85 3.78 -0.99
CA GLY A 35 10.49 4.92 -1.64
C GLY A 35 10.03 6.26 -1.09
N PHE A 36 8.73 6.36 -0.79
CA PHE A 36 8.15 7.53 -0.12
C PHE A 36 8.77 7.76 1.26
N PHE A 37 8.88 6.73 2.11
CA PHE A 37 9.50 6.87 3.43
C PHE A 37 10.98 7.21 3.37
N LYS A 38 11.72 6.65 2.39
CA LYS A 38 13.11 7.05 2.15
C LYS A 38 13.21 8.54 1.84
N LYS A 39 12.32 9.07 0.99
CA LYS A 39 12.32 10.48 0.63
C LYS A 39 11.94 11.37 1.79
N ILE A 40 10.92 11.00 2.58
CA ILE A 40 10.56 11.71 3.80
C ILE A 40 11.76 11.77 4.75
N HIS A 41 12.42 10.63 5.02
CA HIS A 41 13.58 10.58 5.89
C HIS A 41 14.72 11.51 5.43
N GLN A 42 14.99 11.54 4.11
CA GLN A 42 16.01 12.40 3.51
C GLN A 42 15.68 13.90 3.57
N LEU A 43 14.40 14.26 3.50
CA LEU A 43 13.96 15.65 3.43
C LEU A 43 13.60 16.24 4.81
N THR A 44 13.34 15.39 5.80
CA THR A 44 13.04 15.87 7.15
C THR A 44 14.32 16.26 7.90
N PRO A 45 14.31 17.33 8.69
CA PRO A 45 15.47 17.76 9.48
C PRO A 45 15.67 16.93 10.75
N TYR A 46 14.84 15.90 10.99
CA TYR A 46 14.87 15.11 12.20
C TYR A 46 15.94 14.02 12.16
N ASN A 47 16.66 13.85 13.26
CA ASN A 47 17.67 12.81 13.44
C ASN A 47 17.34 11.96 14.68
N GLY A 48 17.93 10.75 14.76
CA GLY A 48 17.77 9.84 15.89
C GLY A 48 16.31 9.46 16.14
N ILE A 49 15.90 9.41 17.41
CA ILE A 49 14.55 8.97 17.82
C ILE A 49 13.43 9.83 17.22
N LYS A 50 13.65 11.14 17.03
CA LYS A 50 12.66 12.05 16.44
C LYS A 50 12.32 11.66 15.02
N SER A 51 13.32 11.22 14.24
CA SER A 51 13.09 10.72 12.88
C SER A 51 12.25 9.45 12.88
N VAL A 52 12.53 8.52 13.80
CA VAL A 52 11.79 7.25 13.89
C VAL A 52 10.33 7.51 14.25
N LEU A 53 10.08 8.37 15.24
CA LEU A 53 8.72 8.76 15.64
C LEU A 53 7.97 9.47 14.50
N PHE A 54 8.65 10.36 13.78
CA PHE A 54 8.05 11.07 12.66
C PHE A 54 7.67 10.12 11.50
N LEU A 55 8.57 9.19 11.14
CA LEU A 55 8.28 8.17 10.12
C LEU A 55 7.17 7.22 10.57
N GLY A 56 7.17 6.81 11.84
CA GLY A 56 6.11 5.99 12.43
C GLY A 56 4.75 6.68 12.38
N ALA A 57 4.68 7.96 12.77
CA ALA A 57 3.45 8.75 12.67
C ALA A 57 3.01 8.92 11.21
N THR A 58 3.93 9.17 10.29
CA THR A 58 3.66 9.25 8.85
C THR A 58 3.06 7.95 8.33
N LEU A 59 3.60 6.81 8.72
CA LEU A 59 3.07 5.49 8.36
C LEU A 59 1.64 5.28 8.89
N VAL A 60 1.39 5.63 10.15
CA VAL A 60 0.05 5.51 10.75
C VAL A 60 -0.96 6.39 10.01
N ILE A 61 -0.60 7.64 9.71
CA ILE A 61 -1.44 8.56 8.95
C ILE A 61 -1.72 8.00 7.55
N LEU A 62 -0.71 7.45 6.88
CA LEU A 62 -0.86 6.89 5.54
C LEU A 62 -1.81 5.68 5.52
N ILE A 63 -1.66 4.76 6.48
CA ILE A 63 -2.55 3.60 6.63
C ILE A 63 -3.97 4.07 6.94
N ALA A 64 -4.13 5.05 7.84
CA ALA A 64 -5.43 5.60 8.18
C ALA A 64 -6.11 6.28 6.98
N ALA A 65 -5.36 7.02 6.17
CA ALA A 65 -5.85 7.65 4.95
C ALA A 65 -6.32 6.61 3.92
N TYR A 66 -5.51 5.58 3.65
CA TYR A 66 -5.94 4.48 2.77
C TYR A 66 -7.19 3.79 3.32
N ASN A 67 -7.23 3.49 4.61
CA ASN A 67 -8.37 2.79 5.20
C ASN A 67 -9.64 3.64 5.12
N LEU A 68 -9.56 4.93 5.41
CA LEU A 68 -10.67 5.87 5.27
C LEU A 68 -11.17 5.91 3.83
N ILE A 69 -10.28 6.06 2.86
CA ILE A 69 -10.64 6.04 1.43
C ILE A 69 -11.34 4.72 1.09
N PHE A 70 -10.79 3.57 1.51
CA PHE A 70 -11.38 2.27 1.24
C PHE A 70 -12.75 2.08 1.90
N GLN A 71 -12.97 2.60 3.12
CA GLN A 71 -14.30 2.55 3.73
C GLN A 71 -15.33 3.39 2.95
N LEU A 72 -14.90 4.46 2.26
CA LEU A 72 -15.79 5.28 1.45
C LEU A 72 -16.08 4.67 0.08
N ILE A 73 -15.09 4.04 -0.57
CA ILE A 73 -15.20 3.61 -1.97
C ILE A 73 -15.47 2.11 -2.16
N ASN A 74 -14.98 1.25 -1.25
CA ASN A 74 -15.09 -0.19 -1.47
C ASN A 74 -16.48 -0.69 -1.11
N TRP A 75 -17.06 -1.47 -2.02
CA TRP A 75 -18.29 -2.22 -1.79
C TRP A 75 -17.98 -3.71 -1.73
N LYS A 76 -18.84 -4.52 -1.09
CA LYS A 76 -18.60 -5.96 -0.83
C LYS A 76 -18.18 -6.76 -2.06
N TRP A 77 -18.62 -6.35 -3.25
CA TRP A 77 -18.44 -7.07 -4.52
C TRP A 77 -17.26 -6.53 -5.33
N THR A 78 -16.92 -5.24 -5.19
CA THR A 78 -15.86 -4.56 -5.95
C THR A 78 -14.52 -4.54 -5.21
N ALA A 79 -14.52 -4.68 -3.88
CA ALA A 79 -13.33 -4.55 -3.05
C ALA A 79 -12.16 -5.46 -3.47
N LYS A 80 -12.45 -6.70 -3.90
CA LYS A 80 -11.43 -7.64 -4.36
C LYS A 80 -10.78 -7.20 -5.67
N ILE A 81 -11.57 -6.71 -6.62
CA ILE A 81 -11.09 -6.22 -7.92
C ILE A 81 -10.21 -4.98 -7.70
N PHE A 82 -10.68 -4.03 -6.89
CA PHE A 82 -9.89 -2.86 -6.52
C PHE A 82 -8.58 -3.22 -5.84
N ALA A 83 -8.60 -4.16 -4.90
CA ALA A 83 -7.39 -4.62 -4.21
C ALA A 83 -6.36 -5.19 -5.20
N ILE A 84 -6.79 -6.06 -6.12
CA ILE A 84 -5.92 -6.63 -7.15
C ILE A 84 -5.31 -5.50 -8.00
N LEU A 85 -6.13 -4.59 -8.52
CA LEU A 85 -5.64 -3.48 -9.35
C LEU A 85 -4.63 -2.61 -8.58
N LEU A 86 -4.94 -2.23 -7.35
CA LEU A 86 -4.06 -1.41 -6.52
C LEU A 86 -2.74 -2.10 -6.19
N ILE A 87 -2.76 -3.41 -5.92
CA ILE A 87 -1.55 -4.19 -5.65
C ILE A 87 -0.66 -4.25 -6.90
N PHE A 88 -1.22 -4.52 -8.07
CA PHE A 88 -0.45 -4.58 -9.31
C PHE A 88 0.07 -3.20 -9.73
N ILE A 89 -0.80 -2.21 -9.87
CA ILE A 89 -0.43 -0.86 -10.29
C ILE A 89 0.54 -0.24 -9.28
N GLY A 90 0.24 -0.38 -7.99
CA GLY A 90 1.11 0.10 -6.93
C GLY A 90 2.44 -0.65 -6.88
N GLY A 91 2.46 -1.96 -7.15
CA GLY A 91 3.66 -2.77 -7.24
C GLY A 91 4.60 -2.29 -8.35
N PHE A 92 4.05 -2.09 -9.56
CA PHE A 92 4.79 -1.50 -10.66
C PHE A 92 5.29 -0.09 -10.34
N SER A 93 4.41 0.77 -9.82
CA SER A 93 4.76 2.13 -9.40
C SER A 93 5.92 2.13 -8.40
N SER A 94 5.83 1.30 -7.36
CA SER A 94 6.88 1.14 -6.35
C SER A 94 8.19 0.66 -6.97
N TYR A 95 8.16 -0.32 -7.89
CA TYR A 95 9.35 -0.79 -8.58
C TYR A 95 10.04 0.36 -9.36
N PHE A 96 9.28 1.13 -10.14
CA PHE A 96 9.85 2.20 -10.93
C PHE A 96 10.41 3.35 -10.07
N VAL A 97 9.68 3.74 -9.03
CA VAL A 97 10.15 4.78 -8.09
C VAL A 97 11.42 4.32 -7.37
N ASN A 98 11.47 3.08 -6.89
CA ASN A 98 12.61 2.59 -6.11
C ASN A 98 13.84 2.25 -6.96
N THR A 99 13.65 1.73 -8.17
CA THR A 99 14.75 1.26 -9.03
C THR A 99 15.27 2.35 -9.95
N LEU A 100 14.38 3.15 -10.54
CA LEU A 100 14.74 4.17 -11.53
C LEU A 100 14.85 5.57 -10.92
N GLY A 101 14.42 5.77 -9.67
CA GLY A 101 14.36 7.10 -9.05
C GLY A 101 13.37 8.05 -9.73
N VAL A 102 12.51 7.51 -10.60
CA VAL A 102 11.53 8.23 -11.41
C VAL A 102 10.38 8.69 -10.51
N ILE A 103 10.04 9.97 -10.60
CA ILE A 103 8.78 10.46 -10.02
C ILE A 103 7.68 10.05 -11.02
N ILE A 104 6.54 9.55 -10.56
CA ILE A 104 5.45 9.21 -11.49
C ILE A 104 4.92 10.53 -12.08
N SER A 105 5.39 10.91 -13.27
CA SER A 105 4.95 12.07 -14.04
C SER A 105 4.49 11.65 -15.46
N PRO A 106 3.62 12.41 -16.13
CA PRO A 106 3.13 12.06 -17.46
C PRO A 106 4.25 11.79 -18.47
N ASP A 107 5.29 12.63 -18.48
CA ASP A 107 6.43 12.49 -19.39
C ASP A 107 7.22 11.20 -19.13
N GLN A 108 7.40 10.84 -17.85
CA GLN A 108 8.15 9.63 -17.50
C GLN A 108 7.35 8.35 -17.80
N ILE A 109 6.02 8.39 -17.64
CA ILE A 109 5.15 7.28 -18.05
C ILE A 109 5.24 7.07 -19.57
N GLN A 110 5.23 8.15 -20.36
CA GLN A 110 5.34 8.06 -21.81
C GLN A 110 6.66 7.40 -22.23
N ASN A 111 7.78 7.84 -21.64
CA ASN A 111 9.09 7.27 -21.96
C ASN A 111 9.19 5.77 -21.59
N MET A 112 8.52 5.35 -20.53
CA MET A 112 8.51 3.95 -20.09
C MET A 112 7.62 3.03 -20.94
N VAL A 113 6.53 3.56 -21.51
CA VAL A 113 5.67 2.78 -22.42
C VAL A 113 6.33 2.62 -23.80
N GLN A 114 7.18 3.58 -24.18
CA GLN A 114 7.87 3.60 -25.47
C GLN A 114 9.15 2.74 -25.52
N THR A 115 9.62 2.21 -24.40
CA THR A 115 10.87 1.41 -24.31
C THR A 115 10.57 -0.01 -23.85
#